data_AF-A0A9D7H3J9-F1
#
_entry.id   AF-A0A9D7H3J9-F1
#
_cell.length_a   1.000
_cell.length_b   1.000
_cell.length_c   1.000
_cell.angle_alpha   90.00
_cell.angle_beta   90.00
_cell.angle_gamma   90.00
#
_symmetry.space_group_name_H-M   'P 1'
#
loop_
_entity.id
_entity.type
_entity.pdbx_description
1 polymer ?
#
loop_
_entity_poly.entity_id
_entity_poly.type
_entity_poly.pdbx_seq_one_letter_code
_entity_poly.pdbx_strand_id
1 'polypeptide(L)'
;MPFSPRKALLAFLACCVAPGLTAVGCGAQAADRGGLMLIVTEDGPLALDRLRLVVKAADGTTLRESDLRLPEEASLPTTLAIASNGDPTAAVRITVAGFRGGVPFDRRDNVVEQVPTDRVGALTVVLSARCTSKVVADGNDARSTCAEGETCDPKSGSCVSDRIDGRALPTYAAGDEARDAAVGGDDATLIDPGDASGTPRRAPTRAPRCAAPPRSGAARRA
;
A
#
# COMPACT_ATOMS: atom_id res chain seq x y z
N MET A 1 0.90 -12.92 48.36
CA MET A 1 0.90 -14.34 47.95
C MET A 1 2.34 -14.75 47.65
N PRO A 2 2.81 -15.88 48.20
CA PRO A 2 4.22 -16.23 48.32
C PRO A 2 4.83 -16.84 47.05
N PHE A 3 6.15 -16.67 46.95
CA PHE A 3 7.07 -17.26 45.99
C PHE A 3 7.00 -18.80 45.95
N SER A 4 7.18 -19.38 44.76
CA SER A 4 7.63 -20.77 44.62
C SER A 4 8.56 -20.92 43.42
N PRO A 5 9.87 -21.20 43.63
CA PRO A 5 10.79 -21.65 42.61
C PRO A 5 10.96 -23.17 42.67
N ARG A 6 10.94 -23.85 41.53
CA ARG A 6 11.41 -25.25 41.42
C ARG A 6 12.54 -25.35 40.39
N LYS A 7 13.71 -25.66 40.93
CA LYS A 7 14.94 -26.06 40.23
C LYS A 7 14.84 -27.54 39.78
N ALA A 8 15.85 -27.92 39.00
CA ALA A 8 16.43 -29.26 38.86
C ALA A 8 15.73 -30.18 37.85
N LEU A 9 16.40 -31.02 37.07
CA LEU A 9 17.80 -31.25 36.68
C LEU A 9 17.73 -32.41 35.67
N LEU A 10 18.82 -32.64 34.92
CA LEU A 10 19.18 -33.88 34.20
C LEU A 10 18.40 -34.23 32.92
N ALA A 11 18.94 -34.93 31.93
CA ALA A 11 20.26 -35.18 31.33
C ALA A 11 20.06 -36.42 30.42
N PHE A 12 20.91 -36.55 29.39
CA PHE A 12 21.10 -37.74 28.53
C PHE A 12 19.93 -38.16 27.62
N LEU A 13 20.16 -38.07 26.29
CA LEU A 13 20.45 -39.28 25.51
C LEU A 13 21.03 -38.93 24.13
N ALA A 14 22.12 -39.61 23.80
CA ALA A 14 22.80 -39.61 22.52
C ALA A 14 22.06 -40.51 21.48
N CYS A 15 22.52 -40.41 20.22
CA CYS A 15 22.37 -41.39 19.14
C CYS A 15 21.19 -41.17 18.17
N CYS A 16 21.50 -40.58 17.01
CA CYS A 16 21.42 -41.22 15.69
C CYS A 16 21.68 -40.18 14.59
N VAL A 17 22.90 -40.18 14.06
CA VAL A 17 23.25 -39.44 12.84
C VAL A 17 22.76 -40.26 11.65
N ALA A 18 21.67 -39.83 11.02
CA ALA A 18 21.25 -40.28 9.70
C ALA A 18 21.39 -39.11 8.72
N PRO A 19 22.16 -39.23 7.61
CA PRO A 19 22.18 -38.22 6.56
C PRO A 19 20.91 -38.39 5.71
N GLY A 20 19.79 -37.92 6.23
CA GLY A 20 18.55 -37.79 5.47
C GLY A 20 18.66 -36.58 4.56
N LEU A 21 18.63 -36.82 3.24
CA LEU A 21 18.42 -35.80 2.21
C LEU A 21 17.18 -34.98 2.56
N THR A 22 17.37 -33.82 3.20
CA THR A 22 16.34 -32.82 3.36
C THR A 22 16.13 -32.19 1.99
N ALA A 23 15.13 -32.70 1.28
CA ALA A 23 14.55 -31.99 0.15
C ALA A 23 14.15 -30.61 0.66
N VAL A 24 14.95 -29.59 0.29
CA VAL A 24 14.62 -28.19 0.46
C VAL A 24 13.40 -27.96 -0.44
N GLY A 25 12.21 -28.20 0.11
CA GLY A 25 10.96 -27.87 -0.55
C GLY A 25 10.99 -26.38 -0.78
N CYS A 26 11.03 -25.98 -2.06
CA CYS A 26 10.78 -24.61 -2.48
C CYS A 26 9.52 -24.14 -1.75
N GLY A 27 9.70 -23.17 -0.85
CA GLY A 27 8.61 -22.59 -0.09
C GLY A 27 7.50 -22.18 -1.04
N ALA A 28 6.25 -22.47 -0.68
CA ALA A 28 5.09 -21.97 -1.38
C ALA A 28 5.29 -20.47 -1.58
N GLN A 29 5.45 -20.06 -2.83
CA GLN A 29 5.58 -18.67 -3.20
C GLN A 29 4.33 -17.99 -2.65
N ALA A 30 4.51 -17.10 -1.67
CA ALA A 30 3.40 -16.37 -1.07
C ALA A 30 2.64 -15.76 -2.25
N ALA A 31 1.38 -16.18 -2.44
CA ALA A 31 0.56 -15.65 -3.50
C ALA A 31 0.67 -14.13 -3.46
N ASP A 32 0.98 -13.50 -4.59
CA ASP A 32 1.12 -12.05 -4.69
C ASP A 32 -0.13 -11.42 -4.10
N ARG A 33 -0.01 -10.92 -2.86
CA ARG A 33 -1.14 -10.31 -2.16
C ARG A 33 -1.31 -8.94 -2.78
N GLY A 34 -2.45 -8.71 -3.42
CA GLY A 34 -2.82 -7.37 -3.85
C GLY A 34 -2.98 -6.41 -2.68
N GLY A 35 -3.34 -5.17 -3.00
CA GLY A 35 -3.63 -4.15 -2.02
C GLY A 35 -3.65 -2.77 -2.62
N LEU A 36 -3.36 -1.78 -1.79
CA LEU A 36 -3.23 -0.38 -2.17
C LEU A 36 -1.87 0.16 -1.75
N MET A 37 -1.32 1.03 -2.57
CA MET A 37 -0.27 1.97 -2.18
C MET A 37 -0.89 3.35 -2.13
N LEU A 38 -1.02 3.92 -0.93
CA LEU A 38 -1.40 5.31 -0.75
C LEU A 38 -0.16 6.18 -0.96
N ILE A 39 -0.26 7.16 -1.85
CA ILE A 39 0.77 8.17 -2.10
C ILE A 39 0.17 9.51 -1.65
N VAL A 40 0.78 10.17 -0.69
CA VAL A 40 0.34 11.49 -0.22
C VAL A 40 1.33 12.54 -0.73
N THR A 41 0.82 13.54 -1.46
CA THR A 41 1.59 14.62 -2.06
C THR A 41 0.99 15.99 -1.71
N GLU A 42 1.67 17.07 -2.10
CA GLU A 42 1.19 18.45 -1.95
C GLU A 42 1.08 19.15 -3.31
N ASP A 43 0.05 19.98 -3.46
CA ASP A 43 -0.13 20.94 -4.55
C ASP A 43 0.56 22.25 -4.19
N GLY A 44 1.86 22.33 -4.50
CA GLY A 44 2.72 23.46 -4.19
C GLY A 44 3.20 23.49 -2.73
N PRO A 45 3.92 24.56 -2.31
CA PRO A 45 4.49 24.64 -0.98
C PRO A 45 3.41 24.92 0.07
N LEU A 46 2.97 23.88 0.77
CA LEU A 46 1.95 24.00 1.82
C LEU A 46 2.54 24.15 3.21
N ALA A 47 3.86 24.00 3.39
CA ALA A 47 4.53 24.15 4.69
C ALA A 47 3.79 23.41 5.82
N LEU A 48 3.31 22.19 5.53
CA LEU A 48 2.65 21.35 6.53
C LEU A 48 3.71 20.88 7.53
N ASP A 49 3.35 20.87 8.81
CA ASP A 49 4.23 20.42 9.90
C ASP A 49 3.78 19.08 10.49
N ARG A 50 2.56 18.63 10.15
CA ARG A 50 2.01 17.37 10.63
C ARG A 50 1.03 16.77 9.63
N LEU A 51 1.11 15.45 9.48
CA LEU A 51 0.21 14.64 8.67
C LEU A 51 -0.44 13.57 9.55
N ARG A 52 -1.76 13.59 9.62
CA ARG A 52 -2.54 12.53 10.26
C ARG A 52 -3.17 11.62 9.22
N LEU A 53 -3.01 10.33 9.40
CA LEU A 53 -3.52 9.30 8.51
C LEU A 53 -4.32 8.28 9.30
N VAL A 54 -5.54 8.02 8.85
CA VAL A 54 -6.42 7.01 9.45
C VAL A 54 -6.98 6.11 8.35
N VAL A 55 -6.82 4.80 8.51
CA VAL A 55 -7.38 3.78 7.61
C VAL A 55 -8.34 2.92 8.40
N LYS A 56 -9.58 2.83 7.94
CA LYS A 56 -10.65 2.02 8.53
C LYS A 56 -11.21 1.02 7.52
N ALA A 57 -11.63 -0.14 8.01
CA ALA A 57 -12.44 -1.07 7.23
C ALA A 57 -13.89 -0.53 7.08
N ALA A 58 -14.66 -1.14 6.18
CA ALA A 58 -16.06 -0.77 5.92
C ALA A 58 -16.98 -0.86 7.16
N ASP A 59 -16.66 -1.76 8.11
CA ASP A 59 -17.37 -1.91 9.39
C ASP A 59 -17.01 -0.84 10.44
N GLY A 60 -16.09 0.08 10.11
CA GLY A 60 -15.60 1.13 10.98
C GLY A 60 -14.38 0.75 11.83
N THR A 61 -13.90 -0.48 11.77
CA THR A 61 -12.72 -0.94 12.50
C THR A 61 -11.48 -0.18 12.03
N THR A 62 -10.76 0.45 12.95
CA THR A 62 -9.48 1.10 12.63
C THR A 62 -8.41 0.05 12.33
N LEU A 63 -7.91 0.04 11.10
CA LEU A 63 -6.83 -0.83 10.65
C LEU A 63 -5.46 -0.19 10.91
N ARG A 64 -5.37 1.13 10.71
CA ARG A 64 -4.15 1.91 10.92
C ARG A 64 -4.49 3.32 11.32
N GLU A 65 -3.72 3.86 12.24
CA GLU A 65 -3.69 5.28 12.56
C GLU A 65 -2.22 5.71 12.69
N SER A 66 -1.87 6.86 12.14
CA SER A 66 -0.52 7.40 12.17
C SER A 66 -0.59 8.92 12.23
N ASP A 67 0.24 9.50 13.08
CA ASP A 67 0.43 10.94 13.22
C ASP A 67 1.93 11.18 12.99
N LEU A 68 2.26 11.89 11.90
CA LEU A 68 3.62 12.04 11.39
C LEU A 68 4.00 13.51 11.42
N ARG A 69 5.15 13.84 12.00
CA ARG A 69 5.74 15.19 11.96
C ARG A 69 6.52 15.41 10.68
N LEU A 70 6.31 16.56 10.05
CA LEU A 70 7.00 16.95 8.82
C LEU A 70 7.95 18.13 9.11
N PRO A 71 9.21 18.10 8.62
CA PRO A 71 9.88 17.01 7.91
C PRO A 71 10.59 15.99 8.84
N GLU A 72 10.39 16.08 10.16
CA GLU A 72 11.18 15.33 11.15
C GLU A 72 11.03 13.80 11.07
N GLU A 73 9.82 13.31 10.83
CA GLU A 73 9.49 11.88 10.81
C GLU A 73 9.15 11.37 9.41
N ALA A 74 8.64 12.25 8.55
CA ALA A 74 8.39 11.95 7.14
C ALA A 74 8.62 13.20 6.28
N SER A 75 8.90 13.00 5.01
CA SER A 75 8.90 14.05 3.99
C SER A 75 7.77 13.78 3.00
N LEU A 76 7.19 14.83 2.41
CA LEU A 76 6.27 14.68 1.29
C LEU A 76 7.06 14.73 -0.03
N PRO A 77 6.72 13.89 -1.03
CA PRO A 77 5.67 12.86 -1.00
C PRO A 77 5.99 11.68 -0.05
N THR A 78 4.96 11.09 0.58
CA THR A 78 5.09 9.91 1.45
C THR A 78 4.15 8.79 1.02
N THR A 79 4.52 7.54 1.31
CA THR A 79 3.75 6.36 0.87
C THR A 79 3.36 5.45 2.03
N LEU A 80 2.15 4.88 1.99
CA LEU A 80 1.71 3.81 2.90
C LEU A 80 1.12 2.63 2.10
N ALA A 81 1.65 1.43 2.34
CA ALA A 81 1.08 0.19 1.84
C ALA A 81 -0.08 -0.31 2.71
N ILE A 82 -1.19 -0.69 2.07
CA ILE A 82 -2.37 -1.32 2.69
C ILE A 82 -2.56 -2.67 2.00
N ALA A 83 -2.25 -3.76 2.70
CA ALA A 83 -2.38 -5.10 2.13
C ALA A 83 -3.86 -5.53 2.05
N SER A 84 -4.23 -6.21 0.96
CA SER A 84 -5.55 -6.82 0.83
C SER A 84 -5.70 -8.01 1.78
N ASN A 85 -6.92 -8.21 2.27
CA ASN A 85 -7.32 -9.43 2.99
C ASN A 85 -7.71 -10.58 2.04
N GLY A 86 -7.68 -10.37 0.73
CA GLY A 86 -8.07 -11.34 -0.29
C GLY A 86 -9.55 -11.28 -0.69
N ASP A 87 -10.36 -10.42 -0.07
CA ASP A 87 -11.77 -10.22 -0.44
C ASP A 87 -11.90 -9.11 -1.50
N PRO A 88 -12.32 -9.44 -2.75
CA PRO A 88 -12.45 -8.47 -3.84
C PRO A 88 -13.64 -7.51 -3.67
N THR A 89 -14.47 -7.72 -2.64
CA THR A 89 -15.58 -6.83 -2.26
C THR A 89 -15.24 -5.93 -1.08
N ALA A 90 -14.05 -6.09 -0.49
CA ALA A 90 -13.61 -5.25 0.61
C ALA A 90 -13.54 -3.78 0.20
N ALA A 91 -13.94 -2.91 1.13
CA ALA A 91 -13.81 -1.47 1.02
C ALA A 91 -13.05 -0.91 2.23
N VAL A 92 -12.28 0.14 1.99
CA VAL A 92 -11.52 0.85 3.04
C VAL A 92 -11.79 2.34 2.97
N ARG A 93 -11.92 2.97 4.14
CA ARG A 93 -11.99 4.42 4.30
C ARG A 93 -10.62 4.94 4.70
N ILE A 94 -10.09 5.88 3.93
CA ILE A 94 -8.78 6.49 4.12
C ILE A 94 -9.01 7.98 4.37
N THR A 95 -8.65 8.44 5.57
CA THR A 95 -8.65 9.85 5.94
C THR A 95 -7.21 10.35 6.02
N VAL A 96 -6.91 11.42 5.28
CA VAL A 96 -5.62 12.11 5.28
C VAL A 96 -5.86 13.55 5.69
N ALA A 97 -5.20 14.03 6.74
CA ALA A 97 -5.31 15.42 7.18
C ALA A 97 -3.93 16.05 7.35
N GLY A 98 -3.72 17.19 6.69
CA GLY A 98 -2.54 18.03 6.82
C GLY A 98 -2.79 19.16 7.81
N PHE A 99 -1.79 19.47 8.64
CA PHE A 99 -1.83 20.56 9.59
C PHE A 99 -0.65 21.51 9.37
N ARG A 100 -0.85 22.77 9.75
CA ARG A 100 0.17 23.82 9.78
C ARG A 100 0.05 24.59 11.08
N GLY A 101 1.11 24.60 11.89
CA GLY A 101 1.11 25.25 13.21
C GLY A 101 0.07 24.67 14.15
N GLY A 102 -0.24 23.37 14.02
CA GLY A 102 -1.32 22.70 14.77
C GLY A 102 -2.74 23.01 14.29
N VAL A 103 -2.92 23.85 13.26
CA VAL A 103 -4.23 24.17 12.68
C VAL A 103 -4.49 23.24 11.49
N PRO A 104 -5.68 22.61 11.39
CA PRO A 104 -6.07 21.86 10.21
C PRO A 104 -5.99 22.72 8.94
N PHE A 105 -5.26 22.23 7.94
CA PHE A 105 -5.03 22.96 6.70
C PHE A 105 -5.74 22.32 5.51
N ASP A 106 -5.76 20.98 5.43
CA ASP A 106 -6.50 20.21 4.44
C ASP A 106 -6.90 18.84 5.04
N ARG A 107 -8.01 18.27 4.57
CA ARG A 107 -8.51 16.95 4.94
C ARG A 107 -9.15 16.31 3.72
N ARG A 108 -8.74 15.07 3.44
CA ARG A 108 -9.27 14.21 2.40
C ARG A 108 -9.84 12.96 3.03
N ASP A 109 -11.02 12.58 2.58
CA ASP A 109 -11.72 11.38 2.99
C ASP A 109 -11.98 10.63 1.69
N ASN A 110 -11.44 9.43 1.56
CA ASN A 110 -11.64 8.60 0.37
C ASN A 110 -12.15 7.23 0.80
N VAL A 111 -13.13 6.70 0.07
CA VAL A 111 -13.65 5.34 0.23
C VAL A 111 -13.26 4.56 -1.01
N VAL A 112 -12.24 3.70 -0.87
CA VAL A 112 -11.85 2.80 -1.96
C VAL A 112 -12.69 1.55 -1.87
N GLU A 113 -13.54 1.35 -2.86
CA GLU A 113 -14.33 0.13 -3.04
C GLU A 113 -13.50 -0.91 -3.81
N GLN A 114 -13.77 -2.20 -3.61
CA GLN A 114 -13.18 -3.29 -4.39
C GLN A 114 -11.63 -3.25 -4.39
N VAL A 115 -11.05 -3.29 -3.18
CA VAL A 115 -9.58 -3.28 -3.01
C VAL A 115 -8.94 -4.37 -3.87
N PRO A 116 -7.95 -4.03 -4.73
CA PRO A 116 -7.30 -5.00 -5.59
C PRO A 116 -6.72 -6.18 -4.80
N THR A 117 -6.96 -7.40 -5.27
CA THR A 117 -6.46 -8.65 -4.65
C THR A 117 -5.36 -9.29 -5.47
N ASP A 118 -5.23 -8.91 -6.74
CA ASP A 118 -4.33 -9.44 -7.76
C ASP A 118 -3.13 -8.53 -8.06
N ARG A 119 -3.18 -7.26 -7.60
CA ARG A 119 -2.14 -6.26 -7.79
C ARG A 119 -2.15 -5.23 -6.68
N VAL A 120 -1.15 -4.35 -6.65
CA VAL A 120 -1.15 -3.16 -5.78
C VAL A 120 -1.66 -1.96 -6.58
N GLY A 121 -2.82 -1.42 -6.22
CA GLY A 121 -3.37 -0.20 -6.83
C GLY A 121 -2.75 1.06 -6.22
N ALA A 122 -2.37 2.04 -7.03
CA ALA A 122 -1.86 3.33 -6.55
C ALA A 122 -3.03 4.30 -6.33
N LEU A 123 -3.16 4.82 -5.09
CA LEU A 123 -4.08 5.89 -4.74
C LEU A 123 -3.25 7.13 -4.39
N THR A 124 -3.27 8.14 -5.26
CA THR A 124 -2.66 9.45 -4.97
C THR A 124 -3.66 10.36 -4.27
N VAL A 125 -3.29 10.88 -3.11
CA VAL A 125 -4.02 11.91 -2.37
C VAL A 125 -3.18 13.18 -2.36
N VAL A 126 -3.67 14.20 -3.07
CA VAL A 126 -3.02 15.51 -3.16
C VAL A 126 -3.62 16.46 -2.13
N LEU A 127 -2.80 16.94 -1.20
CA LEU A 127 -3.18 18.01 -0.29
C LEU A 127 -3.05 19.37 -1.02
N SER A 128 -3.98 20.29 -0.84
CA SER A 128 -4.01 21.58 -1.55
C SER A 128 -4.61 22.69 -0.70
N ALA A 129 -4.04 23.91 -0.82
CA ALA A 129 -4.56 25.12 -0.19
C ALA A 129 -5.98 25.49 -0.65
N ARG A 130 -6.42 24.99 -1.81
CA ARG A 130 -7.78 25.21 -2.32
C ARG A 130 -8.87 24.59 -1.43
N CYS A 131 -8.49 23.62 -0.62
CA CYS A 131 -9.41 22.88 0.24
C CYS A 131 -9.40 23.36 1.70
N THR A 132 -8.60 24.37 2.04
CA THR A 132 -8.53 24.90 3.41
C THR A 132 -9.87 25.45 3.89
N SER A 133 -10.67 26.08 3.02
CA SER A 133 -12.01 26.54 3.39
C SER A 133 -13.01 25.40 3.64
N LYS A 134 -12.64 24.15 3.30
CA LYS A 134 -13.48 22.97 3.50
C LYS A 134 -13.17 22.23 4.79
N VAL A 135 -12.23 22.70 5.58
CA VAL A 135 -11.80 22.05 6.82
C VAL A 135 -12.04 22.97 8.01
N VAL A 136 -12.60 22.40 9.08
CA VAL A 136 -12.76 23.07 10.37
C VAL A 136 -12.07 22.27 11.45
N ALA A 137 -11.60 22.96 12.49
CA ALA A 137 -11.03 22.31 13.66
C ALA A 137 -12.14 21.66 14.50
N ASP A 138 -11.86 20.43 14.95
CA ASP A 138 -12.70 19.67 15.87
C ASP A 138 -11.81 19.09 16.97
N GLY A 139 -11.57 19.90 18.01
CA GLY A 139 -10.56 19.61 19.02
C GLY A 139 -9.15 19.56 18.42
N ASN A 140 -8.48 18.41 18.55
CA ASN A 140 -7.15 18.17 17.94
C ASN A 140 -7.25 17.55 16.54
N ASP A 141 -8.46 17.40 16.01
CA ASP A 141 -8.73 16.79 14.71
C ASP A 141 -9.15 17.82 13.66
N ALA A 142 -9.11 17.38 12.41
CA ALA A 142 -9.67 18.09 11.27
C ALA A 142 -11.04 17.51 10.97
N ARG A 143 -12.06 18.32 10.70
CA ARG A 143 -13.38 17.86 10.21
C ARG A 143 -13.68 18.51 8.86
N SER A 144 -14.16 17.70 7.90
CA SER A 144 -14.62 18.21 6.61
C SER A 144 -15.98 18.92 6.74
N THR A 145 -16.16 19.97 5.95
CA THR A 145 -17.44 20.69 5.76
C THR A 145 -18.19 20.23 4.50
N CYS A 146 -17.59 19.36 3.69
CA CYS A 146 -18.30 18.69 2.60
C CYS A 146 -19.42 17.79 3.16
N ALA A 147 -20.41 17.47 2.32
CA ALA A 147 -21.50 16.59 2.73
C ALA A 147 -20.98 15.16 3.01
N GLU A 148 -21.80 14.35 3.66
CA GLU A 148 -21.46 12.94 3.86
C GLU A 148 -21.32 12.23 2.50
N GLY A 149 -20.25 11.45 2.33
CA GLY A 149 -19.92 10.82 1.05
C GLY A 149 -19.20 11.75 0.06
N GLU A 150 -18.76 12.93 0.52
CA GLU A 150 -18.00 13.86 -0.29
C GLU A 150 -16.64 14.21 0.33
N THR A 151 -15.70 14.55 -0.53
CA THR A 151 -14.39 15.10 -0.18
C THR A 151 -14.05 16.27 -1.08
N CYS A 152 -13.10 17.11 -0.65
CA CYS A 152 -12.66 18.21 -1.50
C CYS A 152 -11.92 17.67 -2.72
N ASP A 153 -12.03 18.33 -3.88
CA ASP A 153 -11.19 18.11 -5.07
C ASP A 153 -10.01 19.08 -5.04
N PRO A 154 -8.75 18.60 -5.09
CA PRO A 154 -7.57 19.47 -4.99
C PRO A 154 -7.45 20.46 -6.15
N LYS A 155 -8.07 20.19 -7.32
CA LYS A 155 -7.98 21.07 -8.49
C LYS A 155 -8.96 22.24 -8.40
N SER A 156 -10.21 21.95 -8.08
CA SER A 156 -11.28 22.96 -8.04
C SER A 156 -11.54 23.58 -6.66
N GLY A 157 -11.17 22.90 -5.57
CA GLY A 157 -11.59 23.27 -4.21
C GLY A 157 -13.07 22.97 -3.90
N SER A 158 -13.78 22.31 -4.82
CA SER A 158 -15.19 21.93 -4.67
C SER A 158 -15.33 20.56 -4.01
N CYS A 159 -16.49 20.29 -3.39
CA CYS A 159 -16.78 18.97 -2.86
C CYS A 159 -17.22 18.03 -4.01
N VAL A 160 -16.65 16.83 -4.04
CA VAL A 160 -16.92 15.77 -5.01
C VAL A 160 -17.10 14.46 -4.27
N SER A 161 -17.59 13.41 -4.92
CA SER A 161 -17.73 12.07 -4.33
C SER A 161 -16.42 11.58 -3.70
N ASP A 162 -16.49 11.01 -2.49
CA ASP A 162 -15.35 10.36 -1.82
C ASP A 162 -15.09 8.93 -2.32
N ARG A 163 -16.02 8.37 -3.11
CA ARG A 163 -15.94 6.99 -3.59
C ARG A 163 -14.99 6.84 -4.77
N ILE A 164 -14.15 5.82 -4.70
CA ILE A 164 -13.16 5.45 -5.70
C ILE A 164 -13.30 3.96 -5.99
N ASP A 165 -13.44 3.60 -7.26
CA ASP A 165 -13.38 2.21 -7.69
C ASP A 165 -11.92 1.73 -7.71
N GLY A 166 -11.57 0.84 -6.79
CA GLY A 166 -10.25 0.24 -6.68
C GLY A 166 -9.79 -0.50 -7.93
N ARG A 167 -10.72 -0.99 -8.77
CA ARG A 167 -10.38 -1.64 -10.04
C ARG A 167 -9.91 -0.66 -11.10
N ALA A 168 -10.38 0.59 -11.02
CA ALA A 168 -9.98 1.67 -11.92
C ALA A 168 -8.65 2.30 -11.51
N LEU A 169 -8.12 1.99 -10.31
CA LEU A 169 -6.83 2.50 -9.88
C LEU A 169 -5.69 1.92 -10.73
N PRO A 170 -4.71 2.77 -11.12
CA PRO A 170 -3.53 2.31 -11.84
C PRO A 170 -2.72 1.34 -10.96
N THR A 171 -2.01 0.41 -11.60
CA THR A 171 -1.06 -0.45 -10.89
C THR A 171 0.11 0.38 -10.40
N TYR A 172 0.44 0.27 -9.12
CA TYR A 172 1.61 0.91 -8.54
C TYR A 172 2.90 0.32 -9.14
N ALA A 173 3.80 1.21 -9.56
CA ALA A 173 5.17 0.92 -9.90
C ALA A 173 6.11 1.72 -9.00
N ALA A 174 7.27 1.15 -8.66
CA ALA A 174 8.29 1.87 -7.92
C ALA A 174 8.71 3.14 -8.68
N GLY A 175 8.71 4.28 -7.99
CA GLY A 175 9.00 5.59 -8.57
C GLY A 175 7.75 6.41 -8.92
N ASP A 176 6.54 5.87 -8.80
CA ASP A 176 5.31 6.64 -8.98
C ASP A 176 5.18 7.79 -7.96
N GLU A 177 5.79 7.64 -6.78
CA GLU A 177 5.86 8.69 -5.76
C GLU A 177 6.56 9.98 -6.25
N ALA A 178 7.45 9.88 -7.25
CA ALA A 178 8.19 11.01 -7.78
C ALA A 178 7.48 11.72 -8.95
N ARG A 179 6.46 11.09 -9.55
CA ARG A 179 5.82 11.58 -10.79
C ARG A 179 4.82 12.71 -10.56
N ASP A 180 4.17 12.72 -9.40
CA ASP A 180 3.07 13.65 -9.10
C ASP A 180 3.52 14.94 -8.39
N ALA A 181 4.80 15.07 -8.03
CA ALA A 181 5.35 16.30 -7.43
C ALA A 181 5.61 17.41 -8.47
N ALA A 182 5.45 17.13 -9.76
CA ALA A 182 5.66 18.06 -10.86
C ALA A 182 4.35 18.35 -11.60
N VAL A 183 3.35 18.92 -10.93
CA VAL A 183 2.24 19.56 -11.65
C VAL A 183 2.73 20.90 -12.18
N GLY A 184 3.35 20.84 -13.36
CA GLY A 184 3.80 21.99 -14.12
C GLY A 184 4.02 21.62 -15.58
N GLY A 185 2.97 21.76 -16.40
CA GLY A 185 3.09 21.87 -17.86
C GLY A 185 2.37 20.79 -18.64
N ASP A 186 1.38 21.22 -19.42
CA ASP A 186 0.80 20.47 -20.52
C ASP A 186 1.90 19.98 -21.48
N ASP A 187 2.23 18.68 -21.49
CA ASP A 187 2.66 17.98 -22.71
C ASP A 187 2.45 16.47 -22.56
N ALA A 188 1.33 15.99 -23.10
CA ALA A 188 1.10 14.57 -23.29
C ALA A 188 1.88 14.09 -24.52
N THR A 189 3.20 13.97 -24.41
CA THR A 189 3.95 13.08 -25.32
C THR A 189 3.91 11.67 -24.76
N LEU A 190 2.96 10.89 -25.28
CA LEU A 190 3.03 9.43 -25.31
C LEU A 190 4.35 9.04 -25.99
N ILE A 191 5.36 8.66 -25.20
CA ILE A 191 6.52 7.93 -25.71
C ILE A 191 6.09 6.47 -25.83
N ASP A 192 5.70 6.08 -27.05
CA ASP A 192 5.63 4.70 -27.49
C ASP A 192 7.08 4.17 -27.64
N PRO A 193 7.52 3.13 -26.90
CA PRO A 193 8.84 2.54 -27.08
C PRO A 193 8.85 1.48 -28.20
N GLY A 194 7.89 1.50 -29.12
CA GLY A 194 7.88 0.70 -30.34
C GLY A 194 8.41 1.44 -31.57
N ASP A 195 9.71 1.76 -31.63
CA ASP A 195 10.55 1.60 -32.83
C ASP A 195 11.88 2.37 -32.74
N ALA A 196 12.96 1.64 -32.46
CA ALA A 196 14.27 1.93 -33.05
C ALA A 196 14.96 0.61 -33.34
N SER A 197 14.79 0.16 -34.58
CA SER A 197 15.49 -0.97 -35.18
C SER A 197 17.00 -0.69 -35.24
N GLY A 198 17.82 -1.64 -34.73
CA GLY A 198 19.27 -1.44 -34.68
C GLY A 198 20.15 -2.60 -34.19
N THR A 199 19.97 -3.81 -34.72
CA THR A 199 20.94 -4.96 -34.78
C THR A 199 21.20 -5.88 -33.55
N PRO A 200 21.61 -7.15 -33.79
CA PRO A 200 21.33 -8.29 -32.91
C PRO A 200 22.54 -8.81 -32.11
N ARG A 201 22.32 -9.17 -30.83
CA ARG A 201 23.08 -10.11 -29.96
C ARG A 201 22.70 -9.78 -28.51
N ARG A 202 22.40 -10.70 -27.58
CA ARG A 202 22.88 -12.07 -27.35
C ARG A 202 21.92 -12.68 -26.29
N ALA A 203 21.32 -13.84 -26.54
CA ALA A 203 20.80 -14.67 -25.44
C ALA A 203 22.01 -15.17 -24.63
N PRO A 204 21.98 -15.21 -23.28
CA PRO A 204 21.25 -16.25 -22.54
C PRO A 204 20.64 -15.72 -21.22
N THR A 205 19.62 -16.32 -20.61
CA THR A 205 19.77 -17.57 -19.86
C THR A 205 18.38 -18.05 -19.49
N ARG A 206 18.09 -19.25 -19.96
CA ARG A 206 16.89 -20.03 -19.68
C ARG A 206 16.73 -20.19 -18.16
N ALA A 207 15.63 -19.70 -17.59
CA ALA A 207 15.24 -20.05 -16.24
C ALA A 207 15.18 -21.58 -16.10
N PRO A 208 15.63 -22.16 -14.97
CA PRO A 208 15.56 -23.59 -14.76
C PRO A 208 14.09 -24.03 -14.80
N ARG A 209 13.76 -24.87 -15.79
CA ARG A 209 12.49 -25.58 -15.81
C ARG A 209 12.47 -26.50 -14.59
N CYS A 210 11.55 -26.27 -13.66
CA CYS A 210 11.24 -27.25 -12.64
C CYS A 210 10.83 -28.55 -13.34
N ALA A 211 11.66 -29.57 -13.19
CA ALA A 211 11.40 -30.89 -13.75
C ALA A 211 10.16 -31.48 -13.07
N ALA A 212 9.14 -31.81 -13.86
CA ALA A 212 8.01 -32.58 -13.37
C ALA A 212 8.49 -33.97 -12.90
N PRO A 213 7.99 -34.49 -11.76
CA PRO A 213 8.37 -35.81 -11.28
C PRO A 213 7.89 -36.91 -12.26
N PRO A 214 8.61 -38.04 -12.36
CA PRO A 214 8.21 -39.16 -13.19
C PRO A 214 6.88 -39.77 -12.70
N ARG A 215 5.94 -39.98 -13.63
CA ARG A 215 4.73 -40.78 -13.40
C ARG A 215 5.15 -42.22 -13.07
N SER A 216 4.97 -42.65 -11.82
CA SER A 216 5.14 -44.06 -11.46
C SER A 216 4.03 -44.89 -12.11
N GLY A 217 4.45 -45.82 -12.97
CA GLY A 217 3.58 -46.78 -13.61
C GLY A 217 2.97 -47.74 -12.60
N ALA A 218 1.70 -48.05 -12.81
CA ALA A 218 0.94 -49.05 -12.09
C ALA A 218 1.58 -50.44 -12.22
N ALA A 219 1.89 -51.05 -11.08
CA ALA A 219 2.16 -52.48 -11.02
C ALA A 219 0.82 -53.23 -11.04
N ARG A 220 0.44 -53.77 -12.21
CA ARG A 220 -0.51 -54.90 -12.30
C ARG A 220 0.17 -56.14 -11.72
N ARG A 221 -0.44 -56.76 -10.72
CA ARG A 221 -0.24 -58.19 -10.43
C ARG A 221 -1.54 -58.94 -10.69
N ALA A 222 -1.37 -60.05 -11.41
CA ALA A 222 -2.38 -61.06 -11.69
C ALA A 222 -2.73 -61.86 -10.44
#